data_AF-A0A949IGP9-F1
#
_entry.id   AF-A0A949IGP9-F1
#
_cell.length_a   1.000
_cell.length_b   1.000
_cell.length_c   1.000
_cell.angle_alpha   90.00
_cell.angle_beta   90.00
_cell.angle_gamma   90.00
#
_symmetry.space_group_name_H-M   'P 1'
#
loop_
_entity.id
_entity.type
_entity.pdbx_description
1 polymer ?
#
loop_
_entity_poly.entity_id
_entity_poly.type
_entity_poly.pdbx_seq_one_letter_code
_entity_poly.pdbx_strand_id
1 'polypeptide(L)'
;MTKSHKSPAIALVASEGASPAMAFYNPEGLVPAWRSALAFAGEGGRVATLPDIIAARLGSECNSRAPAWERYFTTSSAEYVGIGAKGRHLLIVAHGVGPMATIDGVLKAYSHEFKDKERNNRGGRISREEFLKLESGFYGEVAIVDVEEYLTRYKYPFMQKLRLSETLQDPVMAARLGSVYKAYAERHAAEGIRYMVEYGRQISGRTEPQVDPFIVELCDSSRYSYGFDRLKEGEAFAHLLSIGSLVHSSHSDDGRERYESLTCDIGLHDWSDGTRVAGVSGSVAPAAIVDGLNDLDRLKAKHPELFMKPVKEPSAVGFRALVKVKDKWFTQYPKQGDCMDNGEPEFAVTEIVEVKDGPRTFTTTIGGFEGFFKYGIKEVEAIAPIGANAYVVGGVGFGGKGHVAGITFYRIAVDNTQRMRRDSEVYNDVGLLLKLVSLSAK
;
A
#
# COMPACT_ATOMS: atom_id res chain seq x y z
N MET A 1 41.19 3.53 16.58
CA MET A 1 40.52 2.21 16.64
C MET A 1 39.02 2.45 16.77
N THR A 2 38.34 2.51 15.63
CA THR A 2 36.91 2.82 15.51
C THR A 2 36.10 1.55 15.74
N LYS A 3 35.28 1.55 16.81
CA LYS A 3 34.34 0.46 17.11
C LYS A 3 33.17 0.51 16.13
N SER A 4 33.25 -0.32 15.09
CA SER A 4 32.14 -0.69 14.21
C SER A 4 30.94 -1.17 15.04
N HIS A 5 29.85 -0.39 15.05
CA HIS A 5 28.54 -0.85 15.51
C HIS A 5 28.02 -1.89 14.51
N LYS A 6 28.15 -3.17 14.84
CA LYS A 6 27.42 -4.24 14.14
C LYS A 6 25.97 -4.23 14.62
N SER A 7 25.04 -3.90 13.73
CA SER A 7 23.61 -4.18 13.93
C SER A 7 23.42 -5.69 14.12
N PRO A 8 22.55 -6.15 15.03
CA PRO A 8 22.31 -7.56 15.23
C PRO A 8 21.48 -8.10 14.06
N ALA A 9 22.09 -8.93 13.22
CA ALA A 9 21.36 -9.74 12.24
C ALA A 9 20.49 -10.74 13.01
N ILE A 10 19.18 -10.52 13.02
CA ILE A 10 18.21 -11.49 13.54
C ILE A 10 17.88 -12.43 12.39
N ALA A 11 18.49 -13.61 12.41
CA ALA A 11 18.19 -14.68 11.46
C ALA A 11 16.78 -15.25 11.75
N LEU A 12 15.80 -14.87 10.95
CA LEU A 12 14.56 -15.62 10.80
C LEU A 12 14.90 -16.90 10.04
N VAL A 13 14.56 -18.05 10.63
CA VAL A 13 14.88 -19.40 10.14
C VAL A 13 14.33 -19.58 8.73
N ALA A 14 15.22 -19.56 7.74
CA ALA A 14 14.93 -20.00 6.38
C ALA A 14 14.95 -21.53 6.36
N SER A 15 13.81 -22.15 6.05
CA SER A 15 13.77 -23.54 5.62
C SER A 15 14.52 -23.67 4.28
N GLU A 16 15.31 -24.72 4.12
CA GLU A 16 16.09 -24.97 2.90
C GLU A 16 15.18 -25.00 1.65
N GLY A 17 15.45 -24.08 0.71
CA GLY A 17 14.79 -23.97 -0.58
C GLY A 17 14.09 -22.63 -0.80
N ALA A 18 14.80 -21.69 -1.44
CA ALA A 18 14.45 -20.28 -1.72
C ALA A 18 14.78 -19.26 -0.61
N SER A 19 15.44 -18.18 -1.04
CA SER A 19 15.82 -17.05 -0.18
C SER A 19 14.59 -16.28 0.27
N PRO A 20 14.44 -15.93 1.57
CA PRO A 20 13.22 -15.31 2.06
C PRO A 20 13.08 -13.89 1.51
N ALA A 21 11.96 -13.64 0.82
CA ALA A 21 11.47 -12.31 0.51
C ALA A 21 10.30 -11.96 1.44
N MET A 22 10.23 -10.70 1.88
CA MET A 22 9.21 -10.24 2.82
C MET A 22 8.59 -8.92 2.38
N ALA A 23 7.27 -8.80 2.51
CA ALA A 23 6.51 -7.61 2.20
C ALA A 23 6.52 -6.59 3.35
N PHE A 24 6.74 -5.31 3.02
CA PHE A 24 6.72 -4.19 3.97
C PHE A 24 5.76 -3.12 3.47
N TYR A 25 4.67 -2.92 4.21
CA TYR A 25 3.77 -1.79 4.06
C TYR A 25 4.19 -0.65 4.99
N ASN A 26 4.11 0.59 4.50
CA ASN A 26 4.22 1.77 5.35
C ASN A 26 3.18 2.83 4.96
N PRO A 27 2.36 3.32 5.91
CA PRO A 27 1.34 4.33 5.64
C PRO A 27 1.94 5.68 5.24
N GLU A 28 3.17 6.01 5.62
CA GLU A 28 3.86 7.26 5.24
C GLU A 28 4.59 7.17 3.89
N GLY A 29 4.31 6.12 3.11
CA GLY A 29 4.69 6.02 1.71
C GLY A 29 6.04 5.32 1.46
N LEU A 30 6.60 5.61 0.28
CA LEU A 30 7.66 4.82 -0.35
C LEU A 30 8.96 4.77 0.43
N VAL A 31 9.47 5.92 0.90
CA VAL A 31 10.80 6.02 1.53
C VAL A 31 10.93 5.11 2.76
N PRO A 32 10.03 5.19 3.76
CA PRO A 32 10.15 4.33 4.93
C PRO A 32 9.84 2.86 4.61
N ALA A 33 8.93 2.55 3.67
CA ALA A 33 8.72 1.17 3.20
C ALA A 33 9.99 0.57 2.57
N TRP A 34 10.67 1.33 1.70
CA TRP A 34 11.93 0.95 1.05
C TRP A 34 13.05 0.69 2.07
N ARG A 35 13.17 1.56 3.07
CA ARG A 35 14.16 1.39 4.15
C ARG A 35 13.94 0.10 4.94
N SER A 36 12.70 -0.20 5.31
CA SER A 36 12.36 -1.45 6.01
C SER A 36 12.67 -2.68 5.16
N ALA A 37 12.33 -2.65 3.88
CA ALA A 37 12.64 -3.72 2.94
C ALA A 37 14.16 -3.97 2.79
N LEU A 38 14.96 -2.92 2.64
CA LEU A 38 16.42 -3.05 2.56
C LEU A 38 17.04 -3.53 3.87
N ALA A 39 16.55 -3.05 5.02
CA ALA A 39 17.04 -3.50 6.31
C ALA A 39 16.78 -4.99 6.56
N PHE A 40 15.64 -5.51 6.08
CA PHE A 40 15.35 -6.94 6.07
C PHE A 40 16.25 -7.70 5.09
N ALA A 41 16.35 -7.21 3.85
CA ALA A 41 17.09 -7.87 2.78
C ALA A 41 18.59 -8.02 3.10
N GLY A 42 19.12 -7.14 3.94
CA GLY A 42 20.49 -7.23 4.46
C GLY A 42 21.55 -6.88 3.41
N GLU A 43 22.80 -7.23 3.72
CA GLU A 43 23.93 -7.00 2.82
C GLU A 43 23.80 -7.84 1.54
N GLY A 44 23.92 -7.19 0.39
CA GLY A 44 23.70 -7.83 -0.92
C GLY A 44 22.22 -8.09 -1.27
N GLY A 45 21.30 -7.69 -0.40
CA GLY A 45 19.86 -7.72 -0.66
C GLY A 45 19.38 -6.53 -1.50
N ARG A 46 18.14 -6.61 -1.98
CA ARG A 46 17.50 -5.55 -2.80
C ARG A 46 16.03 -5.39 -2.49
N VAL A 47 15.43 -4.31 -3.00
CA VAL A 47 13.97 -4.22 -3.15
C VAL A 47 13.55 -4.99 -4.40
N ALA A 48 12.49 -5.79 -4.27
CA ALA A 48 11.96 -6.63 -5.33
C ALA A 48 11.63 -5.84 -6.60
N THR A 49 12.08 -6.38 -7.73
CA THR A 49 11.63 -5.97 -9.07
C THR A 49 10.26 -6.59 -9.38
N LEU A 50 9.56 -6.11 -10.40
CA LEU A 50 8.32 -6.75 -10.85
C LEU A 50 8.54 -8.24 -11.23
N PRO A 51 9.59 -8.63 -11.98
CA PRO A 51 9.92 -10.03 -12.18
C PRO A 51 10.09 -10.85 -10.89
N ASP A 52 10.62 -10.27 -9.80
CA ASP A 52 10.70 -10.96 -8.50
C ASP A 52 9.30 -11.26 -7.92
N ILE A 53 8.36 -10.31 -8.04
CA ILE A 53 6.98 -10.52 -7.61
C ILE A 53 6.30 -11.60 -8.47
N ILE A 54 6.54 -11.59 -9.77
CA ILE A 54 5.99 -12.59 -10.70
C ILE A 54 6.56 -13.98 -10.43
N ALA A 55 7.86 -14.10 -10.17
CA ALA A 55 8.49 -15.35 -9.77
C ALA A 55 7.86 -15.89 -8.47
N ALA A 56 7.62 -15.02 -7.49
CA ALA A 56 6.95 -15.41 -6.26
C ALA A 56 5.49 -15.84 -6.46
N ARG A 57 4.74 -15.19 -7.37
CA ARG A 57 3.40 -15.62 -7.76
C ARG A 57 3.41 -17.00 -8.41
N LEU A 58 4.35 -17.25 -9.32
CA LEU A 58 4.50 -18.55 -9.99
C LEU A 58 4.93 -19.66 -9.03
N GLY A 59 5.74 -19.35 -8.02
CA GLY A 59 6.23 -20.30 -7.02
C GLY A 59 5.31 -20.52 -5.83
N SER A 60 4.19 -19.78 -5.72
CA SER A 60 3.24 -19.88 -4.60
C SER A 60 1.84 -20.28 -5.05
N GLU A 61 1.08 -20.89 -4.14
CA GLU A 61 -0.34 -21.16 -4.36
C GLU A 61 -1.12 -19.84 -4.47
N CYS A 62 -2.14 -19.80 -5.35
CA CYS A 62 -3.03 -18.64 -5.47
C CYS A 62 -4.17 -18.75 -4.45
N ASN A 63 -3.94 -18.28 -3.22
CA ASN A 63 -4.93 -18.28 -2.15
C ASN A 63 -4.71 -17.12 -1.16
N SER A 64 -5.64 -16.97 -0.21
CA SER A 64 -5.64 -15.87 0.78
C SER A 64 -4.46 -15.87 1.76
N ARG A 65 -3.63 -16.92 1.74
CA ARG A 65 -2.44 -17.06 2.58
C ARG A 65 -1.14 -16.81 1.81
N ALA A 66 -1.22 -16.49 0.51
CA ALA A 66 -0.07 -16.23 -0.34
C ALA A 66 0.05 -14.72 -0.64
N PRO A 67 0.92 -13.99 0.10
CA PRO A 67 1.05 -12.54 -0.04
C PRO A 67 1.38 -12.07 -1.45
N ALA A 68 2.12 -12.87 -2.22
CA ALA A 68 2.48 -12.53 -3.60
C ALA A 68 1.25 -12.30 -4.49
N TRP A 69 0.15 -13.03 -4.26
CA TRP A 69 -1.11 -12.90 -5.01
C TRP A 69 -2.10 -11.94 -4.34
N GLU A 70 -2.19 -11.96 -3.01
CA GLU A 70 -3.17 -11.20 -2.22
C GLU A 70 -2.82 -9.72 -2.02
N ARG A 71 -1.55 -9.34 -2.14
CA ARG A 71 -1.11 -7.97 -1.88
C ARG A 71 -0.76 -7.26 -3.17
N TYR A 72 -1.01 -5.94 -3.17
CA TYR A 72 -0.38 -5.05 -4.15
C TYR A 72 1.08 -4.79 -3.76
N PHE A 73 1.92 -4.50 -4.75
CA PHE A 73 3.32 -4.14 -4.59
C PHE A 73 3.71 -2.99 -5.53
N THR A 74 4.40 -2.00 -4.99
CA THR A 74 5.32 -1.13 -5.72
C THR A 74 6.66 -1.83 -5.81
N THR A 75 7.33 -1.73 -6.96
CA THR A 75 8.56 -2.48 -7.24
C THR A 75 9.73 -1.55 -7.56
N SER A 76 10.95 -2.08 -7.57
CA SER A 76 12.15 -1.39 -8.07
C SER A 76 12.28 -1.46 -9.60
N SER A 77 11.30 -2.02 -10.31
CA SER A 77 11.18 -1.86 -11.75
C SER A 77 10.63 -0.48 -12.09
N ALA A 78 11.10 0.11 -13.17
CA ALA A 78 10.70 1.44 -13.59
C ALA A 78 10.36 1.48 -15.08
N GLU A 79 9.42 2.33 -15.43
CA GLU A 79 9.02 2.65 -16.78
C GLU A 79 9.34 4.11 -17.08
N TYR A 80 9.88 4.34 -18.27
CA TYR A 80 10.30 5.65 -18.74
C TYR A 80 9.68 5.94 -20.09
N VAL A 81 9.16 7.14 -20.29
CA VAL A 81 8.61 7.58 -21.59
C VAL A 81 9.33 8.84 -22.03
N GLY A 82 9.92 8.81 -23.23
CA GLY A 82 10.83 9.84 -23.72
C GLY A 82 11.02 9.81 -25.24
N ILE A 83 11.75 10.81 -25.77
CA ILE A 83 12.16 10.85 -27.18
C ILE A 83 13.53 10.16 -27.32
N GLY A 84 13.58 9.07 -28.08
CA GLY A 84 14.81 8.33 -28.35
C GLY A 84 15.77 9.04 -29.31
N ALA A 85 16.96 8.46 -29.50
CA ALA A 85 18.03 9.01 -30.34
C ALA A 85 17.60 9.26 -31.78
N LYS A 86 16.64 8.47 -32.29
CA LYS A 86 16.07 8.59 -33.64
C LYS A 86 14.84 9.50 -33.72
N GLY A 87 14.50 10.22 -32.65
CA GLY A 87 13.36 11.14 -32.62
C GLY A 87 11.99 10.49 -32.41
N ARG A 88 11.94 9.17 -32.17
CA ARG A 88 10.69 8.44 -31.90
C ARG A 88 10.32 8.46 -30.42
N HIS A 89 9.04 8.40 -30.12
CA HIS A 89 8.55 8.22 -28.75
C HIS A 89 8.72 6.76 -28.32
N LEU A 90 9.50 6.56 -27.26
CA LEU A 90 9.82 5.25 -26.73
C LEU A 90 9.31 5.12 -25.31
N LEU A 91 8.79 3.93 -25.00
CA LEU A 91 8.56 3.44 -23.64
C LEU A 91 9.67 2.45 -23.33
N ILE A 92 10.42 2.69 -22.27
CA ILE A 92 11.52 1.84 -21.81
C ILE A 92 11.15 1.27 -20.45
N VAL A 93 11.21 -0.05 -20.30
CA VAL A 93 11.06 -0.72 -19.00
C VAL A 93 12.42 -1.25 -18.55
N ALA A 94 12.79 -0.91 -17.32
CA ALA A 94 14.00 -1.40 -16.66
C ALA A 94 13.65 -2.15 -15.36
N HIS A 95 14.31 -3.28 -15.12
CA HIS A 95 14.11 -4.09 -13.92
C HIS A 95 15.36 -4.08 -13.06
N GLY A 96 15.35 -3.34 -11.95
CA GLY A 96 16.49 -3.28 -11.01
C GLY A 96 17.73 -2.56 -11.56
N VAL A 97 17.61 -1.88 -12.70
CA VAL A 97 18.66 -1.06 -13.31
C VAL A 97 18.12 0.32 -13.70
N GLY A 98 19.02 1.26 -13.99
CA GLY A 98 18.65 2.60 -14.46
C GLY A 98 18.55 3.66 -13.36
N PRO A 99 18.13 4.89 -13.73
CA PRO A 99 18.13 6.05 -12.86
C PRO A 99 17.30 5.89 -11.57
N MET A 100 16.27 5.04 -11.58
CA MET A 100 15.38 4.79 -10.43
C MET A 100 15.63 3.46 -9.72
N ALA A 101 16.74 2.76 -9.99
CA ALA A 101 17.07 1.50 -9.33
C ALA A 101 17.34 1.63 -7.82
N THR A 102 17.57 2.85 -7.33
CA THR A 102 17.84 3.16 -5.92
C THR A 102 16.87 4.20 -5.39
N ILE A 103 16.67 4.25 -4.06
CA ILE A 103 15.79 5.23 -3.44
C ILE A 103 16.23 6.68 -3.72
N ASP A 104 17.53 6.96 -3.77
CA ASP A 104 18.05 8.28 -4.10
C ASP A 104 17.74 8.66 -5.55
N GLY A 105 17.80 7.68 -6.46
CA GLY A 105 17.39 7.83 -7.85
C GLY A 105 15.92 8.16 -8.01
N VAL A 106 15.06 7.44 -7.28
CA VAL A 106 13.61 7.72 -7.23
C VAL A 106 13.34 9.12 -6.68
N LEU A 107 13.96 9.48 -5.55
CA LEU A 107 13.82 10.81 -4.94
C LEU A 107 14.29 11.92 -5.90
N LYS A 108 15.38 11.69 -6.65
CA LYS A 108 15.85 12.61 -7.67
C LYS A 108 14.83 12.81 -8.78
N ALA A 109 14.24 11.72 -9.28
CA ALA A 109 13.23 11.77 -10.34
C ALA A 109 11.96 12.54 -9.90
N TYR A 110 11.46 12.26 -8.70
CA TYR A 110 10.28 12.94 -8.15
C TYR A 110 10.58 14.33 -7.55
N SER A 111 11.86 14.71 -7.41
CA SER A 111 12.24 16.04 -6.91
C SER A 111 11.69 17.18 -7.76
N HIS A 112 11.39 16.92 -9.03
CA HIS A 112 10.71 17.87 -9.90
C HIS A 112 9.32 18.23 -9.35
N GLU A 113 8.49 17.24 -9.00
CA GLU A 113 7.14 17.48 -8.46
C GLU A 113 7.18 18.33 -7.19
N PHE A 114 8.08 17.99 -6.25
CA PHE A 114 8.19 18.72 -4.98
C PHE A 114 8.70 20.16 -5.14
N LYS A 115 9.46 20.43 -6.20
CA LYS A 115 10.00 21.77 -6.50
C LYS A 115 9.05 22.59 -7.38
N ASP A 116 8.06 21.94 -8.00
CA ASP A 116 7.12 22.58 -8.90
C ASP A 116 6.05 23.35 -8.11
N LYS A 117 6.20 24.68 -8.09
CA LYS A 117 5.26 25.59 -7.43
C LYS A 117 3.90 25.66 -8.13
N GLU A 118 3.83 25.25 -9.39
CA GLU A 118 2.58 25.17 -10.16
C GLU A 118 1.80 23.89 -9.83
N ARG A 119 2.35 23.01 -8.98
CA ARG A 119 1.76 21.73 -8.57
C ARG A 119 1.43 20.84 -9.76
N ASN A 120 2.29 20.89 -10.79
CA ASN A 120 2.17 20.05 -11.97
C ASN A 120 2.65 18.62 -11.63
N ASN A 121 1.76 17.88 -10.99
CA ASN A 121 2.00 16.57 -10.41
C ASN A 121 2.04 15.45 -11.46
N ARG A 122 2.73 15.62 -12.59
CA ARG A 122 2.76 14.65 -13.71
C ARG A 122 3.69 13.46 -13.48
N GLY A 123 4.14 13.26 -12.25
CA GLY A 123 5.05 12.20 -11.84
C GLY A 123 6.53 12.53 -12.01
N GLY A 124 7.36 11.49 -11.91
CA GLY A 124 8.81 11.60 -11.91
C GLY A 124 9.38 12.00 -13.27
N ARG A 125 10.54 12.65 -13.27
CA ARG A 125 11.25 13.07 -14.49
C ARG A 125 12.73 12.74 -14.45
N ILE A 126 13.28 12.36 -15.60
CA ILE A 126 14.72 12.23 -15.80
C ILE A 126 15.19 13.18 -16.92
N SER A 127 16.51 13.39 -17.04
CA SER A 127 17.02 14.18 -18.15
C SER A 127 17.00 13.37 -19.44
N ARG A 128 16.98 14.06 -20.59
CA ARG A 128 17.15 13.44 -21.91
C ARG A 128 18.42 12.58 -21.98
N GLU A 129 19.51 13.04 -21.38
CA GLU A 129 20.77 12.27 -21.30
C GLU A 129 20.57 10.93 -20.59
N GLU A 130 19.88 10.92 -19.44
CA GLU A 130 19.58 9.70 -18.71
C GLU A 130 18.66 8.75 -19.50
N PHE A 131 17.70 9.30 -20.23
CA PHE A 131 16.84 8.52 -21.13
C PHE A 131 17.62 7.87 -22.28
N LEU A 132 18.54 8.60 -22.91
CA LEU A 132 19.38 8.06 -23.98
C LEU A 132 20.39 7.03 -23.45
N LYS A 133 20.87 7.18 -22.21
CA LYS A 133 21.67 6.14 -21.54
C LYS A 133 20.88 4.85 -21.37
N LEU A 134 19.62 4.93 -20.94
CA LEU A 134 18.71 3.77 -20.88
C LEU A 134 18.56 3.12 -22.27
N GLU A 135 18.21 3.89 -23.30
CA GLU A 135 18.05 3.39 -24.68
C GLU A 135 19.32 2.68 -25.19
N SER A 136 20.50 3.21 -24.87
CA SER A 136 21.78 2.64 -25.29
C SER A 136 22.23 1.38 -24.52
N GLY A 137 21.51 0.99 -23.46
CA GLY A 137 21.89 -0.12 -22.59
C GLY A 137 23.02 0.20 -21.60
N PHE A 138 23.35 1.48 -21.39
CA PHE A 138 24.42 1.90 -20.46
C PHE A 138 24.23 1.34 -19.04
N TYR A 139 22.97 1.24 -18.60
CA TYR A 139 22.62 0.75 -17.26
C TYR A 139 22.47 -0.78 -17.18
N GLY A 140 22.46 -1.47 -18.31
CA GLY A 140 22.08 -2.87 -18.42
C GLY A 140 20.93 -3.08 -19.41
N GLU A 141 20.41 -4.30 -19.43
CA GLU A 141 19.33 -4.70 -20.33
C GLU A 141 18.01 -4.02 -19.97
N VAL A 142 17.30 -3.54 -20.99
CA VAL A 142 15.98 -2.90 -20.89
C VAL A 142 15.10 -3.38 -22.03
N ALA A 143 13.78 -3.36 -21.82
CA ALA A 143 12.81 -3.56 -22.89
C ALA A 143 12.39 -2.20 -23.46
N ILE A 144 12.27 -2.11 -24.79
CA ILE A 144 11.93 -0.86 -25.49
C ILE A 144 10.71 -1.12 -26.38
N VAL A 145 9.69 -0.28 -26.25
CA VAL A 145 8.44 -0.32 -27.02
C VAL A 145 8.28 1.02 -27.75
N ASP A 146 7.89 0.96 -29.02
CA ASP A 146 7.50 2.15 -29.78
C ASP A 146 6.10 2.59 -29.35
N VAL A 147 6.00 3.80 -28.81
CA VAL A 147 4.74 4.31 -28.25
C VAL A 147 3.71 4.55 -29.35
N GLU A 148 4.14 5.11 -30.49
CA GLU A 148 3.21 5.46 -31.56
C GLU A 148 2.59 4.21 -32.18
N GLU A 149 3.38 3.15 -32.35
CA GLU A 149 2.87 1.85 -32.77
C GLU A 149 1.88 1.28 -31.74
N TYR A 150 2.22 1.33 -30.46
CA TYR A 150 1.39 0.80 -29.39
C TYR A 150 0.04 1.49 -29.25
N LEU A 151 -0.01 2.82 -29.43
CA LEU A 151 -1.25 3.60 -29.36
C LEU A 151 -2.32 3.18 -30.38
N THR A 152 -1.94 2.47 -31.45
CA THR A 152 -2.89 1.99 -32.46
C THR A 152 -3.51 0.63 -32.13
N ARG A 153 -3.05 -0.05 -31.08
CA ARG A 153 -3.40 -1.45 -30.78
C ARG A 153 -4.78 -1.63 -30.17
N TYR A 154 -5.23 -0.67 -29.36
CA TYR A 154 -6.49 -0.75 -28.61
C TYR A 154 -7.28 0.56 -28.71
N LYS A 155 -8.58 0.48 -28.43
CA LYS A 155 -9.44 1.68 -28.34
C LYS A 155 -9.02 2.62 -27.20
N TYR A 156 -8.59 2.03 -26.07
CA TYR A 156 -8.10 2.76 -24.90
C TYR A 156 -6.72 2.20 -24.49
N PRO A 157 -5.64 2.59 -25.21
CA PRO A 157 -4.28 2.17 -24.86
C PRO A 157 -3.98 2.54 -23.41
N PHE A 158 -3.33 1.64 -22.66
CA PHE A 158 -2.99 1.81 -21.23
C PHE A 158 -4.17 1.91 -20.25
N MET A 159 -5.41 1.65 -20.68
CA MET A 159 -6.59 1.55 -19.80
C MET A 159 -7.44 0.29 -20.10
N GLN A 160 -6.93 -0.60 -20.95
CA GLN A 160 -7.66 -1.77 -21.43
C GLN A 160 -7.51 -2.93 -20.44
N LYS A 161 -8.62 -3.62 -20.17
CA LYS A 161 -8.59 -4.96 -19.59
C LYS A 161 -8.28 -5.96 -20.69
N LEU A 162 -7.21 -6.73 -20.49
CA LEU A 162 -6.71 -7.68 -21.47
C LEU A 162 -7.13 -9.10 -21.13
N ARG A 163 -7.56 -9.80 -22.17
CA ARG A 163 -7.70 -11.25 -22.18
C ARG A 163 -6.34 -11.94 -22.14
N LEU A 164 -6.32 -13.24 -21.83
CA LEU A 164 -5.11 -14.05 -21.93
C LEU A 164 -4.47 -13.94 -23.33
N SER A 165 -5.27 -14.13 -24.38
CA SER A 165 -4.81 -14.11 -25.77
C SER A 165 -4.16 -12.77 -26.17
N GLU A 166 -4.70 -11.67 -25.65
CA GLU A 166 -4.19 -10.30 -25.86
C GLU A 166 -2.92 -10.06 -25.05
N THR A 167 -2.91 -10.46 -23.77
CA THR A 167 -1.76 -10.31 -22.86
C THR A 167 -0.52 -11.04 -23.40
N LEU A 168 -0.69 -12.22 -23.99
CA LEU A 168 0.42 -13.00 -24.57
C LEU A 168 1.10 -12.30 -25.77
N GLN A 169 0.41 -11.35 -26.40
CA GLN A 169 0.86 -10.63 -27.59
C GLN A 169 1.15 -9.14 -27.32
N ASP A 170 0.86 -8.65 -26.10
CA ASP A 170 1.03 -7.24 -25.77
C ASP A 170 2.51 -6.92 -25.45
N PRO A 171 3.15 -6.02 -26.21
CA PRO A 171 4.57 -5.71 -26.04
C PRO A 171 4.87 -4.95 -24.73
N VAL A 172 3.93 -4.16 -24.22
CA VAL A 172 4.08 -3.45 -22.93
C VAL A 172 3.97 -4.44 -21.79
N MET A 173 3.08 -5.44 -21.86
CA MET A 173 3.01 -6.51 -20.87
C MET A 173 4.23 -7.40 -20.89
N ALA A 174 4.72 -7.78 -22.06
CA ALA A 174 5.99 -8.50 -22.18
C ALA A 174 7.15 -7.69 -21.56
N ALA A 175 7.20 -6.37 -21.80
CA ALA A 175 8.21 -5.47 -21.25
C ALA A 175 8.10 -5.32 -19.72
N ARG A 176 6.89 -5.17 -19.16
CA ARG A 176 6.65 -4.98 -17.72
C ARG A 176 6.88 -6.25 -16.91
N LEU A 177 6.41 -7.39 -17.40
CA LEU A 177 6.45 -8.67 -16.68
C LEU A 177 7.78 -9.42 -16.85
N GLY A 178 8.59 -9.04 -17.84
CA GLY A 178 9.88 -9.65 -18.12
C GLY A 178 9.77 -11.04 -18.78
N SER A 179 10.87 -11.80 -18.74
CA SER A 179 11.03 -13.04 -19.51
C SER A 179 10.04 -14.15 -19.19
N VAL A 180 9.42 -14.12 -18.00
CA VAL A 180 8.46 -15.13 -17.52
C VAL A 180 6.99 -14.74 -17.77
N TYR A 181 6.73 -13.66 -18.52
CA TYR A 181 5.39 -13.12 -18.70
C TYR A 181 4.36 -14.13 -19.23
N LYS A 182 4.75 -15.03 -20.15
CA LYS A 182 3.85 -16.05 -20.72
C LYS A 182 3.38 -17.04 -19.66
N ALA A 183 4.33 -17.59 -18.90
CA ALA A 183 4.04 -18.52 -17.82
C ALA A 183 3.15 -17.87 -16.76
N TYR A 184 3.40 -16.60 -16.45
CA TYR A 184 2.54 -15.82 -15.55
C TYR A 184 1.12 -15.65 -16.11
N ALA A 185 0.98 -15.22 -17.36
CA ALA A 185 -0.32 -14.99 -17.97
C ALA A 185 -1.16 -16.28 -18.01
N GLU A 186 -0.57 -17.40 -18.42
CA GLU A 186 -1.21 -18.71 -18.43
C GLU A 186 -1.59 -19.17 -17.02
N ARG A 187 -0.71 -18.97 -16.03
CA ARG A 187 -0.99 -19.31 -14.63
C ARG A 187 -2.13 -18.47 -14.07
N HIS A 188 -2.13 -17.16 -14.30
CA HIS A 188 -3.19 -16.26 -13.86
C HIS A 188 -4.52 -16.67 -14.51
N ALA A 189 -4.54 -16.91 -15.82
CA ALA A 189 -5.75 -17.36 -16.52
C ALA A 189 -6.31 -18.65 -15.93
N ALA A 190 -5.46 -19.64 -15.63
CA ALA A 190 -5.89 -20.88 -14.99
C ALA A 190 -6.52 -20.64 -13.61
N GLU A 191 -5.93 -19.77 -12.79
CA GLU A 191 -6.48 -19.41 -11.48
C GLU A 191 -7.78 -18.61 -11.59
N GLY A 192 -7.88 -17.70 -12.57
CA GLY A 192 -9.10 -16.95 -12.85
C GLY A 192 -10.24 -17.87 -13.29
N ILE A 193 -9.99 -18.83 -14.18
CA ILE A 193 -10.97 -19.85 -14.59
C ILE A 193 -11.40 -20.67 -13.38
N ARG A 194 -10.46 -21.16 -12.56
CA ARG A 194 -10.76 -21.94 -11.36
C ARG A 194 -11.64 -21.15 -10.40
N TYR A 195 -11.28 -19.90 -10.11
CA TYR A 195 -12.05 -19.00 -9.25
C TYR A 195 -13.47 -18.77 -9.79
N MET A 196 -13.61 -18.51 -11.09
CA MET A 196 -14.91 -18.25 -11.71
C MET A 196 -15.82 -19.48 -11.73
N VAL A 197 -15.28 -20.68 -11.90
CA VAL A 197 -16.07 -21.93 -11.80
C VAL A 197 -16.52 -22.16 -10.35
N GLU A 198 -15.65 -21.92 -9.37
CA GLU A 198 -15.98 -22.07 -7.95
C GLU A 198 -17.04 -21.05 -7.49
N TYR A 199 -16.83 -19.78 -7.82
CA TYR A 199 -17.75 -18.68 -7.54
C TYR A 199 -19.08 -18.83 -8.31
N GLY A 200 -19.01 -19.16 -9.61
CA GLY A 200 -20.16 -19.39 -10.48
C GLY A 200 -21.07 -20.51 -9.96
N ARG A 201 -20.46 -21.60 -9.45
CA ARG A 201 -21.18 -22.71 -8.81
C ARG A 201 -21.94 -22.24 -7.56
N GLN A 202 -21.38 -21.33 -6.77
CA GLN A 202 -22.00 -20.84 -5.53
C GLN A 202 -23.18 -19.88 -5.78
N ILE A 203 -23.10 -19.04 -6.83
CA ILE A 203 -24.07 -17.96 -7.03
C ILE A 203 -25.13 -18.29 -8.09
N SER A 204 -24.72 -18.87 -9.22
CA SER A 204 -25.56 -18.94 -10.43
C SER A 204 -25.73 -20.35 -10.97
N GLY A 205 -25.08 -21.35 -10.36
CA GLY A 205 -25.03 -22.73 -10.87
C GLY A 205 -24.22 -22.89 -12.16
N ARG A 206 -23.59 -21.81 -12.68
CA ARG A 206 -22.71 -21.87 -13.84
C ARG A 206 -21.42 -22.59 -13.50
N THR A 207 -21.07 -23.59 -14.31
CA THR A 207 -19.87 -24.41 -14.14
C THR A 207 -18.95 -24.38 -15.37
N GLU A 208 -19.35 -23.68 -16.42
CA GLU A 208 -18.60 -23.62 -17.67
C GLU A 208 -17.37 -22.71 -17.52
N PRO A 209 -16.17 -23.19 -17.85
CA PRO A 209 -14.95 -22.39 -17.80
C PRO A 209 -14.91 -21.37 -18.94
N GLN A 210 -14.37 -20.17 -18.66
CA GLN A 210 -14.06 -19.19 -19.70
C GLN A 210 -12.85 -19.66 -20.52
N VAL A 211 -12.92 -19.62 -21.85
CA VAL A 211 -11.85 -20.12 -22.75
C VAL A 211 -10.73 -19.08 -22.93
N ASP A 212 -11.03 -17.79 -22.73
CA ASP A 212 -10.08 -16.68 -22.84
C ASP A 212 -10.42 -15.58 -21.82
N PRO A 213 -10.09 -15.80 -20.52
CA PRO A 213 -10.50 -14.90 -19.44
C PRO A 213 -9.72 -13.58 -19.48
N PHE A 214 -10.34 -12.52 -18.95
CA PHE A 214 -9.60 -11.30 -18.61
C PHE A 214 -8.73 -11.55 -17.39
N ILE A 215 -7.46 -11.17 -17.47
CA ILE A 215 -6.47 -11.44 -16.41
C ILE A 215 -5.80 -10.18 -15.89
N VAL A 216 -5.59 -9.17 -16.73
CA VAL A 216 -4.82 -7.97 -16.35
C VAL A 216 -5.54 -6.73 -16.82
N GLU A 217 -5.54 -5.70 -15.97
CA GLU A 217 -5.86 -4.34 -16.36
C GLU A 217 -4.56 -3.57 -16.58
N LEU A 218 -4.37 -3.05 -17.79
CA LEU A 218 -3.30 -2.11 -18.07
C LEU A 218 -3.64 -0.76 -17.46
N CYS A 219 -2.69 -0.17 -16.74
CA CYS A 219 -2.80 1.20 -16.25
C CYS A 219 -1.56 2.01 -16.63
N ASP A 220 -1.76 3.28 -16.99
CA ASP A 220 -0.73 4.32 -16.95
C ASP A 220 -0.81 5.11 -15.63
N SER A 221 -0.14 6.27 -15.56
CA SER A 221 -0.20 7.13 -14.38
C SER A 221 -1.50 7.92 -14.42
N SER A 222 -2.19 7.96 -13.27
CA SER A 222 -3.41 8.77 -13.11
C SER A 222 -3.18 10.26 -13.34
N ARG A 223 -1.92 10.70 -13.30
CA ARG A 223 -1.51 12.10 -13.42
C ARG A 223 -0.83 12.45 -14.73
N TYR A 224 -0.50 11.45 -15.56
CA TYR A 224 0.01 11.66 -16.91
C TYR A 224 -0.34 10.45 -17.78
N SER A 225 -1.30 10.64 -18.68
CA SER A 225 -1.73 9.56 -19.55
C SER A 225 -0.95 9.59 -20.86
N TYR A 226 -0.15 8.56 -21.11
CA TYR A 226 0.69 8.47 -22.31
C TYR A 226 -0.14 8.45 -23.59
N GLY A 227 -1.40 8.04 -23.51
CA GLY A 227 -2.32 8.02 -24.64
C GLY A 227 -2.85 9.40 -25.04
N PHE A 228 -2.86 10.36 -24.13
CA PHE A 228 -3.52 11.66 -24.34
C PHE A 228 -2.55 12.85 -24.24
N ASP A 229 -1.44 12.71 -23.52
CA ASP A 229 -0.49 13.79 -23.30
C ASP A 229 0.66 13.78 -24.32
N ARG A 230 0.94 14.93 -24.93
CA ARG A 230 2.10 15.11 -25.81
C ARG A 230 3.36 15.39 -25.00
N LEU A 231 4.30 14.47 -25.08
CA LEU A 231 5.67 14.64 -24.58
C LEU A 231 6.35 15.81 -25.30
N LYS A 232 6.93 16.77 -24.57
CA LYS A 232 7.70 17.86 -25.18
C LYS A 232 9.15 17.44 -25.42
N GLU A 233 9.81 18.11 -26.36
CA GLU A 233 11.24 17.87 -26.59
C GLU A 233 12.05 18.15 -25.31
N GLY A 234 12.89 17.17 -24.94
CA GLY A 234 13.72 17.23 -23.74
C GLY A 234 13.05 16.71 -22.46
N GLU A 235 11.76 16.39 -22.51
CA GLU A 235 11.06 15.72 -21.40
C GLU A 235 11.22 14.20 -21.48
N ALA A 236 11.43 13.59 -20.31
CA ALA A 236 11.37 12.15 -20.12
C ALA A 236 10.71 11.85 -18.76
N PHE A 237 9.54 11.22 -18.81
CA PHE A 237 8.80 10.81 -17.61
C PHE A 237 9.33 9.49 -17.07
N ALA A 238 9.20 9.28 -15.77
CA ALA A 238 9.76 8.14 -15.07
C ALA A 238 8.90 7.75 -13.87
N HIS A 239 8.41 6.50 -13.88
CA HIS A 239 7.53 5.96 -12.83
C HIS A 239 8.01 4.58 -12.40
N LEU A 240 7.83 4.25 -11.11
CA LEU A 240 7.99 2.87 -10.66
C LEU A 240 6.80 2.02 -11.14
N LEU A 241 7.04 0.75 -11.44
CA LEU A 241 5.98 -0.20 -11.76
C LEU A 241 5.34 -0.73 -10.48
N SER A 242 4.02 -0.83 -10.50
CA SER A 242 3.23 -1.50 -9.48
C SER A 242 2.38 -2.63 -10.07
N ILE A 243 2.06 -3.59 -9.22
CA ILE A 243 1.12 -4.67 -9.50
C ILE A 243 0.10 -4.77 -8.36
N GLY A 244 -1.17 -4.81 -8.70
CA GLY A 244 -2.27 -4.92 -7.75
C GLY A 244 -2.45 -6.32 -7.19
N SER A 245 -3.26 -6.40 -6.12
CA SER A 245 -3.81 -7.67 -5.64
C SER A 245 -4.76 -8.27 -6.68
N LEU A 246 -5.05 -9.57 -6.56
CA LEU A 246 -6.17 -10.15 -7.29
C LEU A 246 -7.49 -9.54 -6.80
N VAL A 247 -8.32 -9.10 -7.76
CA VAL A 247 -9.63 -8.51 -7.50
C VAL A 247 -10.66 -9.20 -8.38
N HIS A 248 -11.76 -9.61 -7.77
CA HIS A 248 -12.95 -9.98 -8.53
C HIS A 248 -13.58 -8.72 -9.11
N SER A 249 -13.51 -8.57 -10.42
CA SER A 249 -14.00 -7.39 -11.12
C SER A 249 -15.17 -7.72 -12.04
N SER A 250 -16.23 -6.92 -11.88
CA SER A 250 -17.41 -6.93 -12.73
C SER A 250 -17.32 -5.76 -13.69
N HIS A 251 -17.27 -6.01 -15.00
CA HIS A 251 -16.98 -4.96 -15.99
C HIS A 251 -17.66 -5.22 -17.34
N SER A 252 -17.62 -4.23 -18.23
CA SER A 252 -18.21 -4.30 -19.57
C SER A 252 -17.36 -3.49 -20.53
N ASP A 253 -17.04 -4.05 -21.70
CA ASP A 253 -16.23 -3.37 -22.73
C ASP A 253 -17.05 -2.34 -23.53
N ASP A 254 -18.35 -2.56 -23.70
CA ASP A 254 -19.24 -1.72 -24.51
C ASP A 254 -20.53 -1.29 -23.79
N GLY A 255 -20.65 -1.59 -22.50
CA GLY A 255 -21.82 -1.36 -21.66
C GLY A 255 -22.97 -2.35 -21.88
N ARG A 256 -22.83 -3.34 -22.77
CA ARG A 256 -23.89 -4.29 -23.12
C ARG A 256 -23.64 -5.67 -22.53
N GLU A 257 -22.41 -6.17 -22.63
CA GLU A 257 -22.04 -7.47 -22.06
C GLU A 257 -21.31 -7.28 -20.74
N ARG A 258 -21.74 -8.00 -19.70
CA ARG A 258 -21.13 -7.94 -18.36
C ARG A 258 -20.25 -9.16 -18.15
N TYR A 259 -18.97 -8.92 -17.93
CA TYR A 259 -17.97 -9.92 -17.61
C TYR A 259 -17.68 -9.91 -16.11
N GLU A 260 -17.47 -11.09 -15.57
CA GLU A 260 -16.92 -11.31 -14.23
C GLU A 260 -15.55 -11.97 -14.41
N SER A 261 -14.53 -11.43 -13.76
CA SER A 261 -13.15 -11.93 -13.91
C SER A 261 -12.33 -11.71 -12.65
N LEU A 262 -11.26 -12.51 -12.51
CA LEU A 262 -10.26 -12.33 -11.45
C LEU A 262 -9.04 -11.65 -12.07
N THR A 263 -8.93 -10.34 -11.87
CA THR A 263 -7.92 -9.50 -12.53
C THR A 263 -6.96 -8.89 -11.52
N CYS A 264 -5.79 -8.44 -11.97
CA CYS A 264 -4.99 -7.46 -11.23
C CYS A 264 -4.58 -6.32 -12.17
N ASP A 265 -4.41 -5.12 -11.64
CA ASP A 265 -3.81 -4.02 -12.36
C ASP A 265 -2.29 -4.18 -12.44
N ILE A 266 -1.71 -3.82 -13.59
CA ILE A 266 -0.27 -3.62 -13.76
C ILE A 266 -0.08 -2.23 -14.32
N GLY A 267 0.53 -1.37 -13.52
CA GLY A 267 0.54 0.06 -13.80
C GLY A 267 1.70 0.79 -13.17
N LEU A 268 1.48 2.09 -13.02
CA LEU A 268 2.48 3.04 -12.59
C LEU A 268 2.17 3.52 -11.18
N HIS A 269 3.18 3.48 -10.33
CA HIS A 269 3.07 4.00 -8.99
C HIS A 269 3.33 5.50 -8.99
N ASP A 270 2.28 6.29 -8.78
CA ASP A 270 2.40 7.71 -8.46
C ASP A 270 2.95 7.90 -7.03
N TRP A 271 3.49 9.09 -6.73
CA TRP A 271 3.91 9.40 -5.36
C TRP A 271 2.69 9.50 -4.44
N SER A 272 2.51 8.49 -3.58
CA SER A 272 1.41 8.40 -2.64
C SER A 272 1.83 7.86 -1.28
N ASP A 273 0.99 8.13 -0.29
CA ASP A 273 1.00 7.46 1.01
C ASP A 273 0.50 6.02 0.87
N GLY A 274 0.86 5.15 1.82
CA GLY A 274 0.45 3.75 1.81
C GLY A 274 1.15 2.92 0.72
N THR A 275 2.47 2.80 0.81
CA THR A 275 3.26 2.01 -0.15
C THR A 275 3.58 0.63 0.43
N ARG A 276 3.54 -0.41 -0.43
CA ARG A 276 4.06 -1.73 -0.10
C ARG A 276 5.17 -2.12 -1.06
N VAL A 277 6.32 -2.49 -0.54
CA VAL A 277 7.45 -3.06 -1.30
C VAL A 277 7.84 -4.41 -0.70
N ALA A 278 8.61 -5.22 -1.41
CA ALA A 278 9.20 -6.43 -0.83
C ALA A 278 10.73 -6.33 -0.76
N GLY A 279 11.33 -6.76 0.35
CA GLY A 279 12.77 -6.95 0.45
C GLY A 279 13.13 -8.38 0.05
N VAL A 280 14.12 -8.55 -0.83
CA VAL A 280 14.61 -9.86 -1.30
C VAL A 280 16.03 -10.07 -0.79
N SER A 281 16.23 -11.12 0.00
CA SER A 281 17.55 -11.51 0.47
C SER A 281 18.33 -12.18 -0.67
N GLY A 282 19.58 -11.79 -0.90
CA GLY A 282 20.42 -12.36 -1.97
C GLY A 282 20.03 -11.97 -3.40
N SER A 283 20.60 -12.64 -4.40
CA SER A 283 20.53 -12.25 -5.82
C SER A 283 19.50 -13.02 -6.67
N VAL A 284 18.94 -14.11 -6.15
CA VAL A 284 17.99 -14.97 -6.88
C VAL A 284 16.57 -14.44 -6.73
N ALA A 285 15.73 -14.64 -7.74
CA ALA A 285 14.30 -14.33 -7.65
C ALA A 285 13.63 -15.22 -6.58
N PRO A 286 12.75 -14.66 -5.73
CA PRO A 286 12.12 -15.43 -4.67
C PRO A 286 11.03 -16.36 -5.21
N ALA A 287 10.93 -17.58 -4.64
CA ALA A 287 9.83 -18.50 -4.95
C ALA A 287 8.53 -18.15 -4.20
N ALA A 288 8.63 -17.38 -3.11
CA ALA A 288 7.49 -16.92 -2.33
C ALA A 288 7.85 -15.61 -1.62
N ILE A 289 6.81 -14.83 -1.28
CA ILE A 289 6.92 -13.64 -0.43
C ILE A 289 6.11 -13.92 0.83
N VAL A 290 6.74 -13.76 1.99
CA VAL A 290 6.02 -13.80 3.27
C VAL A 290 5.51 -12.41 3.60
N ASP A 291 4.40 -12.35 4.33
CA ASP A 291 3.89 -11.08 4.81
C ASP A 291 4.81 -10.55 5.93
N GLY A 292 4.98 -9.23 5.97
CA GLY A 292 5.56 -8.54 7.11
C GLY A 292 4.52 -8.34 8.21
N LEU A 293 4.45 -7.10 8.70
CA LEU A 293 3.52 -6.73 9.78
C LEU A 293 2.09 -6.59 9.25
N ASN A 294 1.23 -7.57 9.53
CA ASN A 294 -0.13 -7.65 8.98
C ASN A 294 -1.25 -7.15 9.89
N ASP A 295 -1.09 -7.27 11.22
CA ASP A 295 -2.17 -7.05 12.17
C ASP A 295 -1.60 -6.41 13.43
N LEU A 296 -1.38 -5.10 13.32
CA LEU A 296 -0.81 -4.30 14.40
C LEU A 296 -1.74 -4.24 15.61
N ASP A 297 -3.06 -4.19 15.40
CA ASP A 297 -4.04 -4.14 16.48
C ASP A 297 -4.07 -5.43 17.28
N ARG A 298 -4.03 -6.60 16.62
CA ARG A 298 -3.91 -7.89 17.31
C ARG A 298 -2.61 -7.98 18.10
N LEU A 299 -1.49 -7.47 17.56
CA LEU A 299 -0.22 -7.47 18.27
C LEU A 299 -0.24 -6.53 19.47
N LYS A 300 -0.82 -5.32 19.35
CA LYS A 300 -1.05 -4.42 20.49
C LYS A 300 -1.93 -5.06 21.56
N ALA A 301 -2.96 -5.79 21.16
CA ALA A 301 -3.83 -6.52 22.09
C ALA A 301 -3.13 -7.69 22.80
N LYS A 302 -2.21 -8.39 22.11
CA LYS A 302 -1.47 -9.54 22.65
C LYS A 302 -0.25 -9.13 23.48
N HIS A 303 0.44 -8.06 23.09
CA HIS A 303 1.72 -7.62 23.63
C HIS A 303 1.78 -6.09 23.85
N PRO A 304 0.83 -5.48 24.58
CA PRO A 304 0.75 -4.02 24.74
C PRO A 304 2.05 -3.41 25.28
N GLU A 305 2.78 -4.12 26.13
CA GLU A 305 4.06 -3.72 26.71
C GLU A 305 5.15 -3.43 25.68
N LEU A 306 5.13 -4.09 24.51
CA LEU A 306 6.09 -3.83 23.43
C LEU A 306 5.83 -2.49 22.73
N PHE A 307 4.62 -1.97 22.86
CA PHE A 307 4.20 -0.71 22.26
C PHE A 307 4.26 0.46 23.24
N MET A 308 4.41 0.22 24.54
CA MET A 308 4.57 1.28 25.51
C MET A 308 5.97 1.91 25.42
N LYS A 309 6.04 3.23 25.48
CA LYS A 309 7.30 3.98 25.58
C LYS A 309 7.20 5.06 26.67
N PRO A 310 8.29 5.36 27.38
CA PRO A 310 8.32 6.42 28.38
C PRO A 310 7.94 7.79 27.80
N VAL A 311 7.22 8.59 28.58
CA VAL A 311 6.99 10.01 28.34
C VAL A 311 8.04 10.80 29.09
N LYS A 312 8.76 11.69 28.38
CA LYS A 312 9.86 12.47 28.97
C LYS A 312 9.38 13.43 30.06
N GLU A 313 8.25 14.08 29.81
CA GLU A 313 7.66 15.08 30.70
C GLU A 313 6.16 14.77 30.86
N PRO A 314 5.78 13.96 31.85
CA PRO A 314 4.37 13.63 32.09
C PRO A 314 3.58 14.89 32.46
N SER A 315 2.47 15.13 31.78
CA SER A 315 1.56 16.25 32.03
C SER A 315 0.17 15.75 32.39
N ALA A 316 -0.63 16.61 33.04
CA ALA A 316 -2.03 16.32 33.29
C ALA A 316 -2.75 15.94 31.98
N VAL A 317 -3.50 14.84 32.01
CA VAL A 317 -4.32 14.40 30.88
C VAL A 317 -5.66 15.11 30.96
N GLY A 318 -5.98 15.90 29.94
CA GLY A 318 -7.24 16.63 29.83
C GLY A 318 -8.42 15.73 29.48
N PHE A 319 -9.50 16.34 28.98
CA PHE A 319 -10.66 15.61 28.49
C PHE A 319 -10.30 14.72 27.29
N ARG A 320 -10.66 13.43 27.33
CA ARG A 320 -10.24 12.44 26.31
C ARG A 320 -11.35 11.46 25.94
N ALA A 321 -11.38 11.09 24.66
CA ALA A 321 -12.08 9.87 24.24
C ALA A 321 -11.38 8.63 24.80
N LEU A 322 -12.13 7.57 25.05
CA LEU A 322 -11.61 6.28 25.47
C LEU A 322 -11.68 5.26 24.33
N VAL A 323 -10.74 4.33 24.32
CA VAL A 323 -10.77 3.15 23.45
C VAL A 323 -10.40 1.93 24.27
N LYS A 324 -10.95 0.78 23.89
CA LYS A 324 -10.64 -0.48 24.53
C LYS A 324 -9.68 -1.27 23.66
N VAL A 325 -8.53 -1.66 24.22
CA VAL A 325 -7.59 -2.60 23.59
C VAL A 325 -7.73 -3.92 24.34
N LYS A 326 -8.40 -4.88 23.71
CA LYS A 326 -8.84 -6.14 24.34
C LYS A 326 -9.69 -5.87 25.60
N ASP A 327 -9.15 -6.12 26.79
CA ASP A 327 -9.84 -6.00 28.06
C ASP A 327 -9.47 -4.73 28.84
N LYS A 328 -8.51 -3.93 28.32
CA LYS A 328 -7.97 -2.76 29.00
C LYS A 328 -8.43 -1.47 28.33
N TRP A 329 -8.69 -0.46 29.15
CA TRP A 329 -9.06 0.89 28.70
C TRP A 329 -7.82 1.74 28.50
N PHE A 330 -7.85 2.53 27.43
CA PHE A 330 -6.87 3.54 27.12
C PHE A 330 -7.57 4.86 26.80
N THR A 331 -6.92 5.99 27.11
CA THR A 331 -7.29 7.24 26.44
C THR A 331 -6.90 7.14 24.99
N GLN A 332 -7.58 7.89 24.13
CA GLN A 332 -7.17 8.06 22.75
C GLN A 332 -6.22 9.24 22.61
N TYR A 333 -5.33 9.18 21.61
CA TYR A 333 -4.60 10.36 21.18
C TYR A 333 -5.59 11.47 20.78
N PRO A 334 -5.27 12.76 21.03
CA PRO A 334 -6.13 13.85 20.60
C PRO A 334 -6.34 13.82 19.09
N LYS A 335 -7.61 13.87 18.66
CA LYS A 335 -7.95 14.07 17.26
C LYS A 335 -7.65 15.50 16.82
N GLN A 336 -7.41 15.69 15.52
CA GLN A 336 -7.17 17.00 14.93
C GLN A 336 -8.43 17.50 14.22
N GLY A 337 -8.91 18.67 14.61
CA GLY A 337 -10.10 19.29 14.03
C GLY A 337 -11.38 18.50 14.28
N ASP A 338 -12.37 18.73 13.42
CA ASP A 338 -13.71 18.18 13.54
C ASP A 338 -13.82 16.87 12.74
N CYS A 339 -13.61 15.75 13.43
CA CYS A 339 -13.63 14.41 12.85
C CYS A 339 -14.11 13.36 13.86
N MET A 340 -14.21 12.09 13.45
CA MET A 340 -14.42 10.98 14.40
C MET A 340 -13.23 10.86 15.35
N ASP A 341 -13.46 10.21 16.49
CA ASP A 341 -12.37 9.72 17.32
C ASP A 341 -11.47 8.77 16.49
N ASN A 342 -10.16 8.84 16.68
CA ASN A 342 -9.19 8.13 15.83
C ASN A 342 -9.05 6.64 16.21
N GLY A 343 -9.50 6.24 17.40
CA GLY A 343 -9.34 4.89 17.93
C GLY A 343 -7.91 4.55 18.36
N GLU A 344 -6.95 5.48 18.26
CA GLU A 344 -5.54 5.25 18.58
C GLU A 344 -5.31 5.32 20.10
N PRO A 345 -4.96 4.23 20.79
CA PRO A 345 -4.69 4.24 22.22
C PRO A 345 -3.42 5.05 22.57
N GLU A 346 -3.46 5.80 23.67
CA GLU A 346 -2.36 6.62 24.19
C GLU A 346 -1.96 6.19 25.61
N PHE A 347 -2.73 6.56 26.64
CA PHE A 347 -2.39 6.30 28.04
C PHE A 347 -3.26 5.19 28.63
N ALA A 348 -2.66 4.30 29.41
CA ALA A 348 -3.41 3.25 30.10
C ALA A 348 -4.28 3.87 31.20
N VAL A 349 -5.57 3.52 31.20
CA VAL A 349 -6.51 3.91 32.25
C VAL A 349 -6.34 2.98 33.45
N THR A 350 -6.02 3.55 34.61
CA THR A 350 -5.81 2.82 35.86
C THR A 350 -7.08 2.70 36.68
N GLU A 351 -7.96 3.69 36.58
CA GLU A 351 -9.28 3.71 37.23
C GLU A 351 -10.32 4.28 36.27
N ILE A 352 -11.53 3.71 36.26
CA ILE A 352 -12.63 4.16 35.42
C ILE A 352 -13.95 4.05 36.18
N VAL A 353 -14.70 5.15 36.23
CA VAL A 353 -16.03 5.23 36.86
C VAL A 353 -16.97 5.93 35.91
N GLU A 354 -18.07 5.26 35.55
CA GLU A 354 -19.13 5.86 34.73
C GLU A 354 -19.83 6.98 35.50
N VAL A 355 -19.97 8.14 34.86
CA VAL A 355 -20.74 9.27 35.41
C VAL A 355 -22.17 9.14 34.92
N LYS A 356 -23.08 8.76 35.82
CA LYS A 356 -24.48 8.44 35.49
C LYS A 356 -25.32 9.66 35.14
N ASP A 357 -24.95 10.81 35.68
CA ASP A 357 -25.60 12.09 35.40
C ASP A 357 -25.02 12.59 34.08
N GLY A 358 -25.82 12.75 33.02
CA GLY A 358 -25.34 13.21 31.72
C GLY A 358 -26.24 12.76 30.57
N PRO A 359 -26.19 13.46 29.42
CA PRO A 359 -26.94 13.02 28.25
C PRO A 359 -26.39 11.68 27.76
N ARG A 360 -27.31 10.76 27.42
CA ARG A 360 -26.96 9.47 26.78
C ARG A 360 -26.88 9.56 25.26
N THR A 361 -27.33 10.68 24.70
CA THR A 361 -27.35 10.95 23.27
C THR A 361 -26.70 12.30 23.03
N PHE A 362 -25.76 12.32 22.10
CA PHE A 362 -25.08 13.51 21.61
C PHE A 362 -25.56 13.80 20.18
N THR A 363 -25.95 15.04 19.90
CA THR A 363 -26.27 15.52 18.55
C THR A 363 -25.18 16.52 18.16
N THR A 364 -24.48 16.25 17.07
CA THR A 364 -23.46 17.19 16.57
C THR A 364 -24.10 18.32 15.78
N THR A 365 -23.54 19.52 15.88
CA THR A 365 -23.88 20.67 15.04
C THR A 365 -23.03 20.71 13.76
N ILE A 366 -22.06 19.79 13.63
CA ILE A 366 -21.15 19.72 12.49
C ILE A 366 -21.74 18.80 11.44
N GLY A 367 -21.97 19.36 10.25
CA GLY A 367 -22.44 18.59 9.10
C GLY A 367 -21.42 17.53 8.70
N GLY A 368 -21.84 16.27 8.69
CA GLY A 368 -21.12 15.20 8.00
C GLY A 368 -21.66 15.03 6.58
N PHE A 369 -20.80 14.59 5.66
CA PHE A 369 -21.24 14.10 4.35
C PHE A 369 -21.69 12.65 4.49
N GLU A 370 -22.81 12.28 3.86
CA GLU A 370 -23.35 10.92 3.65
C GLU A 370 -22.71 9.79 4.48
N GLY A 371 -23.15 9.63 5.74
CA GLY A 371 -22.77 8.49 6.59
C GLY A 371 -21.56 8.69 7.51
N PHE A 372 -20.84 9.81 7.43
CA PHE A 372 -19.71 10.09 8.33
C PHE A 372 -20.12 10.98 9.52
N PHE A 373 -20.06 10.43 10.74
CA PHE A 373 -20.27 11.19 11.98
C PHE A 373 -19.07 12.09 12.26
N LYS A 374 -19.23 13.41 12.32
CA LYS A 374 -18.13 14.34 12.66
C LYS A 374 -18.57 15.21 13.80
N TYR A 375 -17.65 15.57 14.70
CA TYR A 375 -17.96 16.45 15.81
C TYR A 375 -16.70 17.06 16.41
N GLY A 376 -16.84 18.22 17.04
CA GLY A 376 -15.75 18.88 17.75
C GLY A 376 -15.64 18.37 19.18
N ILE A 377 -14.42 18.22 19.72
CA ILE A 377 -14.25 17.81 21.13
C ILE A 377 -14.96 18.76 22.11
N LYS A 378 -14.99 20.06 21.77
CA LYS A 378 -15.67 21.09 22.56
C LYS A 378 -17.19 20.91 22.63
N GLU A 379 -17.81 20.32 21.60
CA GLU A 379 -19.25 20.02 21.62
C GLU A 379 -19.55 18.95 22.67
N VAL A 380 -18.66 17.97 22.81
CA VAL A 380 -18.77 16.91 23.81
C VAL A 380 -18.46 17.43 25.20
N GLU A 381 -17.41 18.25 25.35
CA GLU A 381 -17.08 18.91 26.63
C GLU A 381 -18.24 19.78 27.14
N ALA A 382 -18.93 20.50 26.25
CA ALA A 382 -20.04 21.39 26.63
C ALA A 382 -21.24 20.65 27.23
N ILE A 383 -21.41 19.37 26.88
CA ILE A 383 -22.48 18.52 27.40
C ILE A 383 -22.01 17.56 28.49
N ALA A 384 -20.71 17.57 28.82
CA ALA A 384 -20.13 16.68 29.80
C ALA A 384 -20.61 17.06 31.22
N PRO A 385 -21.01 16.07 32.04
CA PRO A 385 -21.42 16.32 33.41
C PRO A 385 -20.23 16.73 34.29
N ILE A 386 -20.53 17.39 35.41
CA ILE A 386 -19.52 17.87 36.35
C ILE A 386 -18.62 16.72 36.80
N GLY A 387 -17.31 16.88 36.56
CA GLY A 387 -16.30 15.94 37.00
C GLY A 387 -16.10 14.70 36.12
N ALA A 388 -16.74 14.65 34.94
CA ALA A 388 -16.28 13.79 33.86
C ALA A 388 -15.01 14.38 33.23
N ASN A 389 -14.04 13.52 32.96
CA ASN A 389 -12.82 13.86 32.22
C ASN A 389 -12.59 12.94 31.01
N ALA A 390 -13.53 12.05 30.70
CA ALA A 390 -13.45 11.19 29.53
C ALA A 390 -14.82 10.77 29.01
N TYR A 391 -14.86 10.20 27.80
CA TYR A 391 -16.10 9.74 27.17
C TYR A 391 -15.88 8.58 26.18
N VAL A 392 -16.96 7.88 25.84
CA VAL A 392 -17.05 6.92 24.72
C VAL A 392 -18.24 7.30 23.86
N VAL A 393 -18.04 7.39 22.54
CA VAL A 393 -19.11 7.49 21.56
C VAL A 393 -19.49 6.08 21.09
N GLY A 394 -20.78 5.76 21.17
CA GLY A 394 -21.36 4.49 20.76
C GLY A 394 -22.03 4.58 19.38
N GLY A 395 -23.10 3.79 19.19
CA GLY A 395 -23.80 3.68 17.91
C GLY A 395 -24.22 5.03 17.34
N VAL A 396 -23.92 5.24 16.06
CA VAL A 396 -24.23 6.44 15.28
C VAL A 396 -25.55 6.23 14.54
N GLY A 397 -26.37 7.27 14.48
CA GLY A 397 -27.60 7.30 13.70
C GLY A 397 -27.93 8.69 13.17
N PHE A 398 -29.13 8.80 12.58
CA PHE A 398 -29.66 10.05 12.05
C PHE A 398 -30.84 10.51 12.89
N GLY A 399 -30.78 11.74 13.39
CA GLY A 399 -31.89 12.41 14.07
C GLY A 399 -32.48 13.54 13.20
N GLY A 400 -33.61 14.10 13.62
CA GLY A 400 -34.32 15.15 12.86
C GLY A 400 -33.55 16.49 12.71
N LYS A 401 -32.38 16.64 13.34
CA LYS A 401 -31.54 17.85 13.29
C LYS A 401 -30.08 17.58 12.88
N GLY A 402 -29.76 16.36 12.43
CA GLY A 402 -28.39 15.98 12.07
C GLY A 402 -28.01 14.58 12.55
N HIS A 403 -26.72 14.28 12.55
CA HIS A 403 -26.25 13.01 13.07
C HIS A 403 -26.32 12.97 14.61
N VAL A 404 -26.69 11.81 15.14
CA VAL A 404 -26.76 11.55 16.58
C VAL A 404 -25.91 10.34 16.94
N ALA A 405 -25.36 10.31 18.15
CA ALA A 405 -24.67 9.15 18.64
C ALA A 405 -24.97 8.89 20.12
N GLY A 406 -24.95 7.62 20.52
CA GLY A 406 -24.89 7.28 21.93
C GLY A 406 -23.61 7.82 22.56
N ILE A 407 -23.66 8.32 23.78
CA ILE A 407 -22.48 8.78 24.50
C ILE A 407 -22.52 8.36 25.96
N THR A 408 -21.36 8.03 26.52
CA THR A 408 -21.20 7.70 27.94
C THR A 408 -19.99 8.44 28.48
N PHE A 409 -20.16 9.13 29.61
CA PHE A 409 -19.12 9.92 30.25
C PHE A 409 -18.49 9.14 31.41
N TYR A 410 -17.21 9.37 31.64
CA TYR A 410 -16.43 8.71 32.67
C TYR A 410 -15.58 9.71 33.45
N ARG A 411 -15.33 9.37 34.70
CA ARG A 411 -14.19 9.86 35.47
C ARG A 411 -13.11 8.78 35.45
N ILE A 412 -11.92 9.16 34.99
CA ILE A 412 -10.77 8.26 34.86
C ILE A 412 -9.55 8.78 35.62
N ALA A 413 -8.70 7.85 36.03
CA ALA A 413 -7.29 8.09 36.33
C ALA A 413 -6.42 7.33 35.31
N VAL A 414 -5.24 7.87 35.00
CA VAL A 414 -4.36 7.33 33.98
C VAL A 414 -2.91 7.27 34.45
N ASP A 415 -2.16 6.28 33.97
CA ASP A 415 -0.71 6.30 34.02
C ASP A 415 -0.19 7.08 32.81
N ASN A 416 0.29 8.30 33.05
CA ASN A 416 0.86 9.18 32.02
C ASN A 416 2.39 9.10 31.92
N THR A 417 3.04 8.17 32.64
CA THR A 417 4.49 7.98 32.59
C THR A 417 4.92 7.21 31.34
N GLN A 418 4.02 6.43 30.75
CA GLN A 418 4.22 5.72 29.50
C GLN A 418 3.03 5.90 28.58
N ARG A 419 3.30 5.96 27.27
CA ARG A 419 2.26 6.00 26.24
C ARG A 419 2.45 4.88 25.23
N MET A 420 1.36 4.41 24.65
CA MET A 420 1.38 3.49 23.52
C MET A 420 1.88 4.22 22.27
N ARG A 421 2.82 3.62 21.54
CA ARG A 421 3.33 4.14 20.27
C ARG A 421 2.19 4.28 19.27
N ARG A 422 2.19 5.38 18.52
CA ARG A 422 1.36 5.53 17.32
C ARG A 422 1.79 4.53 16.26
N ASP A 423 0.90 4.22 15.32
CA ASP A 423 1.18 3.27 14.24
C ASP A 423 2.38 3.69 13.42
N SER A 424 2.45 4.98 13.05
CA SER A 424 3.60 5.54 12.34
C SER A 424 4.92 5.36 13.09
N GLU A 425 4.92 5.51 14.41
CA GLU A 425 6.13 5.27 15.23
C GLU A 425 6.54 3.80 15.23
N VAL A 426 5.61 2.86 15.05
CA VAL A 426 5.90 1.44 14.92
C VAL A 426 6.45 1.13 13.53
N TYR A 427 5.76 1.59 12.47
CA TYR A 427 6.16 1.34 11.08
C TYR A 427 7.52 1.96 10.72
N ASN A 428 7.92 3.03 11.40
CA ASN A 428 9.21 3.69 11.21
C ASN A 428 10.33 3.16 12.12
N ASP A 429 10.03 2.33 13.11
CA ASP A 429 11.01 1.67 13.96
C ASP A 429 11.31 0.28 13.39
N VAL A 430 12.24 0.22 12.45
CA VAL A 430 12.62 -1.02 11.73
C VAL A 430 12.98 -2.16 12.69
N GLY A 431 13.69 -1.85 13.78
CA GLY A 431 14.10 -2.86 14.76
C GLY A 431 12.89 -3.45 15.49
N LEU A 432 11.95 -2.60 15.91
CA LEU A 432 10.70 -3.05 16.49
C LEU A 432 9.85 -3.82 15.46
N LEU A 433 9.75 -3.33 14.23
CA LEU A 433 8.97 -3.97 13.16
C LEU A 433 9.45 -5.41 12.91
N LEU A 434 10.75 -5.63 12.73
CA LEU A 434 11.30 -6.96 12.52
C LEU A 434 11.08 -7.88 13.74
N LYS A 435 11.20 -7.33 14.95
CA LYS A 435 10.87 -8.08 16.18
C LYS A 435 9.40 -8.49 16.19
N LEU A 436 8.48 -7.61 15.83
CA LEU A 436 7.04 -7.88 15.81
C LEU A 436 6.67 -8.93 14.74
N VAL A 437 7.29 -8.88 13.56
CA VAL A 437 7.09 -9.91 12.53
C VAL A 437 7.46 -11.31 13.03
N SER A 438 8.56 -11.41 13.78
CA SER A 438 8.96 -12.70 14.39
C SER A 438 7.96 -13.24 15.42
N LEU A 439 7.14 -12.36 16.01
CA LEU A 439 6.09 -12.71 16.97
C LEU A 439 4.75 -13.02 16.31
N SER A 440 4.45 -12.43 15.14
CA SER A 440 3.23 -12.75 14.38
C SER A 440 3.31 -14.10 13.65
N ALA A 441 4.53 -14.57 13.36
CA ALA A 441 4.76 -15.90 12.78
C ALA A 441 4.56 -17.06 13.78
N LYS A 442 4.32 -16.76 15.07
CA LYS A 442 4.08 -17.73 16.17
C LYS A 442 2.69 -17.58 16.74
#